data_AF-A0A8T4LUT0-F1
#
_entry.id   AF-A0A8T4LUT0-F1
#
_cell.length_a   1.000
_cell.length_b   1.000
_cell.length_c   1.000
_cell.angle_alpha   90.00
_cell.angle_beta   90.00
_cell.angle_gamma   90.00
#
_symmetry.space_group_name_H-M   'P 1'
#
loop_
_entity.id
_entity.type
_entity.pdbx_description
1 polymer ?
#
loop_
_entity_poly.entity_id
_entity_poly.type
_entity_poly.pdbx_seq_one_letter_code
_entity_poly.pdbx_strand_id
1 'polypeptide(L)'
;MVKKTTIKEEEVKEEFDDFARKVSKMESLKDELEAMDTTGFEKEVRVIRAKMKNVDSTSEVERDIDKLKEKIEKRGEKTPIIKPQKISKPDVKPSPDVNVVVDSKYNDFVQGIKNELSKKLESKEKAVDTKLRTNLEKQKEIFEKKYLDLNNEFHNKYKQKVKTELEEDVKKRFSQMLNQKLEEEKKKIRDMLVAEHSKQLDFEKKKLIEKFKGTENKMYNLMATKYEELKRQSEEKVQEMLAKKLRIERERLDEILTEKHSKQLSEDERNLREKIRAEYLEKMKSLQNEKNKVKNMESRMYSIMESKVKKREAKLRERLEKNYNEKIKEIMAEKHSRQIKEEKKKLRENFRLEYANKVKGLEAQKNKIKSMENKLKNMEEKMYNVLAVKYNEIKKKSEEKVKERENKLKVEFEKSYNEKLKKELDAKDKMLENKKKELERHIRQNTKEIFG
;
A
#
# COMPACT_ATOMS: atom_id res chain seq x y z
N MET A 1 40.27 -17.57 9.66
CA MET A 1 39.76 -16.19 9.63
C MET A 1 38.94 -16.00 8.37
N VAL A 2 37.65 -15.74 8.47
CA VAL A 2 36.80 -15.43 7.30
C VAL A 2 36.76 -13.90 7.13
N LYS A 3 37.30 -13.39 6.01
CA LYS A 3 37.23 -11.97 5.69
C LYS A 3 35.78 -11.62 5.33
N LYS A 4 35.09 -10.92 6.23
CA LYS A 4 33.72 -10.44 6.00
C LYS A 4 33.80 -9.14 5.19
N THR A 5 33.62 -9.23 3.88
CA THR A 5 33.55 -8.07 2.99
C THR A 5 32.31 -7.23 3.31
N THR A 6 32.51 -6.06 3.90
CA THR A 6 31.51 -5.01 4.00
C THR A 6 31.37 -4.34 2.64
N ILE A 7 30.47 -4.86 1.82
CA ILE A 7 29.97 -4.19 0.60
C ILE A 7 29.26 -2.91 1.07
N LYS A 8 29.51 -1.78 0.40
CA LYS A 8 28.90 -0.50 0.78
C LYS A 8 27.46 -0.43 0.29
N GLU A 9 26.59 0.23 1.04
CA GLU A 9 25.17 0.40 0.66
C GLU A 9 24.97 1.18 -0.65
N GLU A 10 25.99 1.92 -1.09
CA GLU A 10 26.02 2.64 -2.37
C GLU A 10 26.23 1.68 -3.55
N GLU A 11 27.18 0.74 -3.44
CA GLU A 11 27.47 -0.28 -4.48
C GLU A 11 26.23 -1.15 -4.75
N VAL A 12 25.50 -1.55 -3.70
CA VAL A 12 24.26 -2.33 -3.81
C VAL A 12 23.12 -1.54 -4.48
N LYS A 13 23.08 -0.20 -4.32
CA LYS A 13 22.09 0.64 -5.00
C LYS A 13 22.42 0.82 -6.47
N GLU A 14 23.69 1.02 -6.82
CA GLU A 14 24.11 1.11 -8.21
C GLU A 14 23.85 -0.21 -8.96
N GLU A 15 24.20 -1.36 -8.36
CA GLU A 15 23.86 -2.68 -8.92
C GLU A 15 22.35 -2.88 -9.12
N PHE A 16 21.52 -2.41 -8.18
CA PHE A 16 20.06 -2.52 -8.28
C PHE A 16 19.46 -1.61 -9.36
N ASP A 17 19.93 -0.36 -9.47
CA ASP A 17 19.48 0.59 -10.48
C ASP A 17 19.93 0.16 -11.89
N ASP A 18 21.14 -0.39 -12.05
CA ASP A 18 21.59 -0.98 -13.31
C ASP A 18 20.81 -2.24 -13.68
N PHE A 19 20.48 -3.09 -12.71
CA PHE A 19 19.59 -4.23 -12.95
C PHE A 19 18.20 -3.78 -13.38
N ALA A 20 17.62 -2.77 -12.73
CA ALA A 20 16.33 -2.19 -13.12
C ALA A 20 16.35 -1.61 -14.54
N ARG A 21 17.44 -0.93 -14.93
CA ARG A 21 17.63 -0.44 -16.31
C ARG A 21 17.72 -1.58 -17.33
N LYS A 22 18.47 -2.65 -17.03
CA LYS A 22 18.53 -3.85 -17.89
C LYS A 22 17.16 -4.50 -18.06
N VAL A 23 16.37 -4.64 -16.98
CA VAL A 23 15.02 -5.22 -17.02
C VAL A 23 14.09 -4.39 -17.90
N SER A 24 14.03 -3.06 -17.70
CA SER A 24 13.20 -2.16 -18.52
C SER A 24 13.60 -2.20 -20.00
N LYS A 25 14.90 -2.31 -20.31
CA LYS A 25 15.38 -2.44 -21.69
C LYS A 25 15.04 -3.81 -22.30
N MET A 26 15.07 -4.89 -21.52
CA MET A 26 14.63 -6.21 -21.97
C MET A 26 13.14 -6.24 -22.29
N GLU A 27 12.32 -5.54 -21.50
CA GLU A 27 10.88 -5.41 -21.72
C GLU A 27 10.58 -4.63 -23.01
N SER A 28 11.26 -3.49 -23.27
CA SER A 28 11.08 -2.76 -24.53
C SER A 28 11.53 -3.56 -25.77
N LEU A 29 12.61 -4.33 -25.67
CA LEU A 29 13.05 -5.24 -26.74
C LEU A 29 12.07 -6.41 -26.97
N LYS A 30 11.34 -6.85 -25.94
CA LYS A 30 10.28 -7.86 -26.08
C LYS A 30 9.08 -7.30 -26.84
N ASP A 31 8.63 -6.10 -26.48
CA ASP A 31 7.51 -5.44 -27.16
C ASP A 31 7.84 -5.13 -28.63
N GLU A 32 9.08 -4.71 -28.91
CA GLU A 32 9.58 -4.53 -30.29
C GLU A 32 9.57 -5.86 -31.09
N LEU A 33 9.97 -6.97 -30.47
CA LEU A 33 9.94 -8.29 -31.10
C LEU A 33 8.52 -8.80 -31.38
N GLU A 34 7.55 -8.46 -30.53
CA GLU A 34 6.14 -8.81 -30.73
C GLU A 34 5.43 -7.91 -31.77
N ALA A 35 5.94 -6.70 -32.03
CA ALA A 35 5.42 -5.77 -33.03
C ALA A 35 5.88 -6.05 -34.47
N MET A 36 6.96 -6.81 -34.68
CA MET A 36 7.51 -7.11 -36.01
C MET A 36 6.78 -8.25 -36.74
N ASP A 37 6.61 -8.13 -38.06
CA ASP A 37 6.20 -9.26 -38.92
C ASP A 37 7.34 -10.27 -39.03
N THR A 38 7.27 -11.29 -38.18
CA THR A 38 8.29 -12.34 -38.05
C THR A 38 8.00 -13.57 -38.90
N THR A 39 7.05 -13.51 -39.84
CA THR A 39 6.70 -14.63 -40.71
C THR A 39 7.91 -15.13 -41.52
N GLY A 40 8.26 -16.41 -41.37
CA GLY A 40 9.41 -17.06 -42.00
C GLY A 40 10.73 -16.97 -41.22
N PHE A 41 10.75 -16.35 -40.04
CA PHE A 41 11.93 -16.26 -39.15
C PHE A 41 11.67 -16.83 -37.74
N GLU A 42 10.75 -17.79 -37.62
CA GLU A 42 10.28 -18.33 -36.34
C GLU A 42 11.40 -19.00 -35.53
N LYS A 43 12.44 -19.50 -36.22
CA LYS A 43 13.62 -20.10 -35.59
C LYS A 43 14.48 -19.04 -34.90
N GLU A 44 14.79 -17.92 -35.56
CA GLU A 44 15.50 -16.80 -34.94
C GLU A 44 14.70 -16.21 -33.77
N VAL A 45 13.41 -15.96 -33.93
CA VAL A 45 12.53 -15.45 -32.86
C VAL A 45 12.54 -16.36 -31.63
N ARG A 46 12.51 -17.69 -31.83
CA ARG A 46 12.57 -18.65 -30.72
C ARG A 46 13.90 -18.60 -29.97
N VAL A 47 15.02 -18.37 -30.66
CA VAL A 47 16.34 -18.20 -30.02
C VAL A 47 16.42 -16.88 -29.26
N ILE A 48 15.95 -15.78 -29.85
CA ILE A 48 15.91 -14.46 -29.19
C ILE A 48 15.04 -14.53 -27.92
N ARG A 49 13.84 -15.10 -28.01
CA ARG A 49 12.93 -15.31 -26.86
C ARG A 49 13.51 -16.22 -25.78
N ALA A 50 14.41 -17.14 -26.12
CA ALA A 50 15.13 -17.94 -25.13
C ALA A 50 16.21 -17.11 -24.40
N LYS A 51 16.97 -16.28 -25.13
CA LYS A 51 17.96 -15.36 -24.55
C LYS A 51 17.33 -14.27 -23.67
N MET A 52 16.14 -13.77 -24.02
CA MET A 52 15.38 -12.78 -23.24
C MET A 52 15.06 -13.20 -21.79
N LYS A 53 15.19 -14.48 -21.44
CA LYS A 53 15.02 -14.95 -20.05
C LYS A 53 16.19 -14.57 -19.12
N ASN A 54 17.35 -14.22 -19.69
CA ASN A 54 18.55 -13.86 -18.93
C ASN A 54 18.79 -12.35 -19.06
N VAL A 55 18.62 -11.61 -17.97
CA VAL A 55 18.74 -10.13 -17.95
C VAL A 55 20.12 -9.65 -18.40
N ASP A 56 21.19 -10.38 -18.08
CA ASP A 56 22.56 -10.02 -18.51
C ASP A 56 22.81 -10.21 -20.02
N SER A 57 21.94 -10.92 -20.74
CA SER A 57 22.04 -11.10 -22.19
C SER A 57 21.42 -9.94 -23.00
N THR A 58 21.00 -8.83 -22.36
CA THR A 58 20.33 -7.68 -23.01
C THR A 58 21.08 -7.21 -24.27
N SER A 59 22.40 -7.00 -24.19
CA SER A 59 23.21 -6.52 -25.31
C SER A 59 23.44 -7.55 -26.43
N GLU A 60 23.10 -8.82 -26.23
CA GLU A 60 23.03 -9.81 -27.32
C GLU A 60 21.64 -9.83 -27.96
N VAL A 61 20.58 -9.76 -27.15
CA VAL A 61 19.19 -9.72 -27.59
C VAL A 61 18.96 -8.51 -28.52
N GLU A 62 19.47 -7.34 -28.16
CA GLU A 62 19.47 -6.13 -28.99
C GLU A 62 20.11 -6.35 -30.37
N ARG A 63 21.34 -6.90 -30.40
CA ARG A 63 22.06 -7.19 -31.65
C ARG A 63 21.40 -8.28 -32.50
N ASP A 64 20.70 -9.24 -31.90
CA ASP A 64 20.00 -10.29 -32.63
C ASP A 64 18.63 -9.80 -33.16
N ILE A 65 17.99 -8.83 -32.49
CA ILE A 65 16.81 -8.10 -33.00
C ILE A 65 17.15 -7.22 -34.20
N ASP A 66 18.25 -6.46 -34.15
CA ASP A 66 18.61 -5.59 -35.28
C ASP A 66 18.99 -6.38 -36.54
N LYS A 67 19.67 -7.52 -36.39
CA LYS A 67 19.88 -8.48 -37.49
C LYS A 67 18.58 -9.06 -38.04
N LEU A 68 17.56 -9.23 -37.20
CA LEU A 68 16.24 -9.71 -37.63
C LEU A 68 15.50 -8.64 -38.43
N LYS A 69 15.55 -7.36 -38.00
CA LYS A 69 15.06 -6.21 -38.77
C LYS A 69 15.70 -6.15 -40.16
N GLU A 70 17.04 -6.22 -40.23
CA GLU A 70 17.80 -6.17 -41.48
C GLU A 70 17.43 -7.32 -42.45
N LYS A 71 17.15 -8.52 -41.91
CA LYS A 71 16.67 -9.66 -42.71
C LYS A 71 15.24 -9.47 -43.24
N ILE A 72 14.35 -8.88 -42.43
CA ILE A 72 12.96 -8.59 -42.81
C ILE A 72 12.93 -7.49 -43.88
N GLU A 73 13.72 -6.44 -43.74
CA GLU A 73 13.81 -5.35 -44.72
C GLU A 73 14.29 -5.86 -46.09
N LYS A 74 15.35 -6.69 -46.11
CA LYS A 74 15.85 -7.34 -47.34
C LYS A 74 14.89 -8.34 -48.00
N ARG A 75 13.78 -8.71 -47.34
CA ARG A 75 12.67 -9.47 -47.95
C ARG A 75 11.81 -8.58 -48.84
N GLY A 76 11.65 -7.29 -48.49
CA GLY A 76 10.85 -6.32 -49.24
C GLY A 76 11.43 -5.94 -50.60
N GLU A 77 12.76 -5.92 -50.74
CA GLU A 77 13.44 -5.49 -51.96
C GLU A 77 13.44 -6.54 -53.11
N LYS A 78 13.04 -7.80 -52.84
CA LYS A 78 13.19 -8.92 -53.77
C LYS A 78 11.92 -9.28 -54.57
N THR A 79 11.09 -8.31 -54.93
CA THR A 79 10.05 -8.51 -55.95
C THR A 79 10.56 -8.10 -57.34
N PRO A 80 10.75 -9.05 -58.30
CA PRO A 80 11.13 -8.69 -59.66
C PRO A 80 9.97 -7.96 -60.36
N ILE A 81 10.22 -6.72 -60.77
CA ILE A 81 9.24 -5.89 -61.49
C ILE A 81 9.03 -6.47 -62.89
N ILE A 82 7.95 -7.24 -63.06
CA ILE A 82 7.44 -7.62 -64.38
C ILE A 82 6.92 -6.36 -65.06
N LYS A 83 7.72 -5.79 -65.96
CA LYS A 83 7.29 -4.67 -66.82
C LYS A 83 6.17 -5.17 -67.75
N PRO A 84 5.01 -4.50 -67.82
CA PRO A 84 3.93 -4.93 -68.72
C PRO A 84 4.37 -4.78 -70.18
N GLN A 85 4.22 -5.85 -70.97
CA GLN A 85 4.45 -5.83 -72.41
C GLN A 85 3.43 -4.90 -73.08
N LYS A 86 3.92 -4.04 -73.99
CA LYS A 86 3.05 -3.27 -74.89
C LYS A 86 2.34 -4.23 -75.84
N ILE A 87 1.03 -4.40 -75.69
CA ILE A 87 0.19 -5.00 -76.73
C ILE A 87 0.08 -3.98 -77.86
N SER A 88 0.74 -4.25 -78.98
CA SER A 88 0.55 -3.49 -80.21
C SER A 88 -0.87 -3.70 -80.74
N LYS A 89 -1.53 -2.61 -81.15
CA LYS A 89 -2.78 -2.69 -81.90
C LYS A 89 -2.51 -3.40 -83.24
N PRO A 90 -3.30 -4.41 -83.64
CA PRO A 90 -3.28 -4.86 -85.02
C PRO A 90 -4.02 -3.82 -85.90
N ASP A 91 -3.33 -3.25 -86.88
CA ASP A 91 -3.95 -2.46 -87.94
C ASP A 91 -4.77 -3.40 -88.84
N VAL A 92 -6.06 -3.54 -88.55
CA VAL A 92 -7.01 -4.21 -89.44
C VAL A 92 -7.35 -3.26 -90.59
N LYS A 93 -6.53 -3.30 -91.65
CA LYS A 93 -6.96 -2.83 -92.97
C LYS A 93 -8.08 -3.74 -93.47
N PRO A 94 -9.27 -3.24 -93.82
CA PRO A 94 -10.27 -4.06 -94.50
C PRO A 94 -9.74 -4.45 -95.88
N SER A 95 -9.91 -5.72 -96.25
CA SER A 95 -9.53 -6.27 -97.56
C SER A 95 -10.37 -5.62 -98.68
N PRO A 96 -9.75 -5.11 -99.75
CA PRO A 96 -10.45 -4.35 -100.80
C PRO A 96 -11.15 -5.25 -101.85
N ASP A 97 -11.88 -6.28 -101.41
CA ASP A 97 -12.51 -7.26 -102.32
C ASP A 97 -13.90 -7.75 -101.87
N VAL A 98 -14.59 -6.96 -101.05
CA VAL A 98 -16.04 -7.11 -100.79
C VAL A 98 -16.73 -5.76 -101.03
N ASN A 99 -16.62 -5.27 -102.26
CA ASN A 99 -17.23 -4.00 -102.69
C ASN A 99 -17.86 -4.10 -104.09
N VAL A 100 -18.22 -5.32 -104.51
CA VAL A 100 -18.84 -5.63 -105.80
C VAL A 100 -20.21 -6.26 -105.54
N VAL A 101 -21.26 -5.53 -105.92
CA VAL A 101 -22.69 -5.91 -105.82
C VAL A 101 -23.17 -6.25 -104.39
N VAL A 102 -23.14 -5.23 -103.52
CA VAL A 102 -24.00 -5.18 -102.34
C VAL A 102 -24.95 -4.00 -102.54
N ASP A 103 -26.26 -4.26 -102.62
CA ASP A 103 -27.28 -3.23 -102.82
C ASP A 103 -27.17 -2.15 -101.74
N SER A 104 -27.33 -0.87 -102.09
CA SER A 104 -27.04 0.25 -101.17
C SER A 104 -27.82 0.14 -99.85
N LYS A 105 -29.05 -0.35 -99.95
CA LYS A 105 -29.95 -0.67 -98.84
C LYS A 105 -29.40 -1.69 -97.84
N TYR A 106 -28.57 -2.65 -98.29
CA TYR A 106 -27.94 -3.63 -97.40
C TYR A 106 -26.76 -3.01 -96.63
N ASN A 107 -25.98 -2.12 -97.26
CA ASN A 107 -24.96 -1.36 -96.55
C ASN A 107 -25.58 -0.44 -95.50
N ASP A 108 -26.68 0.26 -95.83
CA ASP A 108 -27.44 1.06 -94.86
C ASP A 108 -27.97 0.21 -93.70
N PHE A 109 -28.45 -1.02 -93.97
CA PHE A 109 -28.91 -1.95 -92.95
C PHE A 109 -27.78 -2.44 -92.03
N VAL A 110 -26.63 -2.84 -92.58
CA VAL A 110 -25.45 -3.24 -91.80
C VAL A 110 -24.91 -2.06 -90.98
N GLN A 111 -24.90 -0.85 -91.54
CA GLN A 111 -24.49 0.36 -90.84
C GLN A 111 -25.49 0.75 -89.75
N GLY A 112 -26.80 0.53 -89.97
CA GLY A 112 -27.85 0.65 -88.98
C GLY A 112 -27.64 -0.29 -87.79
N ILE A 113 -27.45 -1.59 -88.04
CA ILE A 113 -27.15 -2.59 -87.01
C ILE A 113 -25.87 -2.22 -86.25
N LYS A 114 -24.81 -1.82 -86.96
CA LYS A 114 -23.53 -1.41 -86.35
C LYS A 114 -23.73 -0.20 -85.43
N ASN A 115 -24.50 0.79 -85.85
CA ASN A 115 -24.81 1.99 -85.06
C ASN A 115 -25.70 1.66 -83.84
N GLU A 116 -26.67 0.76 -83.98
CA GLU A 116 -27.50 0.31 -82.86
C GLU A 116 -26.69 -0.50 -81.84
N LEU A 117 -25.84 -1.42 -82.30
CA LEU A 117 -24.92 -2.17 -81.45
C LEU A 117 -23.93 -1.26 -80.73
N SER A 118 -23.34 -0.27 -81.41
CA SER A 118 -22.48 0.74 -80.77
C SER A 118 -23.22 1.54 -79.70
N LYS A 119 -24.44 2.02 -79.98
CA LYS A 119 -25.27 2.72 -78.96
C LYS A 119 -25.63 1.81 -77.78
N LYS A 120 -25.89 0.53 -78.02
CA LYS A 120 -26.19 -0.49 -77.00
C LYS A 120 -24.95 -0.88 -76.19
N LEU A 121 -23.76 -0.81 -76.78
CA LEU A 121 -22.47 -0.99 -76.11
C LEU A 121 -22.16 0.22 -75.24
N GLU A 122 -22.17 1.44 -75.80
CA GLU A 122 -21.93 2.68 -75.04
C GLU A 122 -22.88 2.86 -73.85
N SER A 123 -24.17 2.55 -74.02
CA SER A 123 -25.14 2.65 -72.93
C SER A 123 -24.91 1.60 -71.85
N LYS A 124 -24.43 0.40 -72.20
CA LYS A 124 -23.96 -0.60 -71.22
C LYS A 124 -22.68 -0.16 -70.53
N GLU A 125 -21.70 0.38 -71.26
CA GLU A 125 -20.45 0.90 -70.68
C GLU A 125 -20.74 2.03 -69.69
N LYS A 126 -21.54 3.04 -70.09
CA LYS A 126 -22.00 4.12 -69.20
C LYS A 126 -22.76 3.59 -67.98
N ALA A 127 -23.56 2.53 -68.12
CA ALA A 127 -24.25 1.87 -67.00
C ALA A 127 -23.32 1.05 -66.08
N VAL A 128 -22.20 0.53 -66.59
CA VAL A 128 -21.16 -0.14 -65.81
C VAL A 128 -20.29 0.89 -65.08
N ASP A 129 -19.84 1.94 -65.77
CA ASP A 129 -19.06 3.04 -65.20
C ASP A 129 -19.78 3.74 -64.04
N THR A 130 -21.08 4.03 -64.20
CA THR A 130 -21.89 4.62 -63.13
C THR A 130 -22.07 3.68 -61.94
N LYS A 131 -22.21 2.36 -62.16
CA LYS A 131 -22.21 1.35 -61.09
C LYS A 131 -20.86 1.23 -60.39
N LEU A 132 -19.75 1.28 -61.13
CA LEU A 132 -18.40 1.23 -60.58
C LEU A 132 -18.10 2.47 -59.73
N ARG A 133 -18.40 3.67 -60.25
CA ARG A 133 -18.25 4.93 -59.50
C ARG A 133 -19.09 4.94 -58.22
N THR A 134 -20.37 4.55 -58.29
CA THR A 134 -21.24 4.52 -57.09
C THR A 134 -20.83 3.45 -56.07
N ASN A 135 -20.26 2.32 -56.50
CA ASN A 135 -19.68 1.33 -55.58
C ASN A 135 -18.36 1.81 -54.96
N LEU A 136 -17.49 2.50 -55.71
CA LEU A 136 -16.27 3.09 -55.19
C LEU A 136 -16.56 4.18 -54.15
N GLU A 137 -17.56 5.04 -54.39
CA GLU A 137 -17.94 6.08 -53.44
C GLU A 137 -18.51 5.48 -52.15
N LYS A 138 -19.37 4.46 -52.25
CA LYS A 138 -19.85 3.69 -51.07
C LYS A 138 -18.71 3.00 -50.32
N GLN A 139 -17.73 2.44 -51.02
CA GLN A 139 -16.54 1.85 -50.39
C GLN A 139 -15.76 2.90 -49.60
N LYS A 140 -15.51 4.09 -50.18
CA LYS A 140 -14.88 5.22 -49.47
C LYS A 140 -15.66 5.61 -48.21
N GLU A 141 -16.97 5.83 -48.30
CA GLU A 141 -17.80 6.17 -47.12
C GLU A 141 -17.71 5.11 -46.02
N ILE A 142 -17.63 3.82 -46.38
CA ILE A 142 -17.47 2.72 -45.42
C ILE A 142 -16.07 2.74 -44.80
N PHE A 143 -15.02 3.03 -45.58
CA PHE A 143 -13.65 3.17 -45.07
C PHE A 143 -13.49 4.40 -44.17
N GLU A 144 -14.06 5.55 -44.53
CA GLU A 144 -14.05 6.76 -43.71
C GLU A 144 -14.75 6.55 -42.37
N LYS A 145 -15.92 5.89 -42.36
CA LYS A 145 -16.62 5.52 -41.12
C LYS A 145 -15.76 4.58 -40.26
N LYS A 146 -15.22 3.51 -40.84
CA LYS A 146 -14.32 2.58 -40.11
C LYS A 146 -13.09 3.28 -39.54
N TYR A 147 -12.49 4.21 -40.28
CA TYR A 147 -11.34 4.98 -39.83
C TYR A 147 -11.71 5.95 -38.70
N LEU A 148 -12.86 6.63 -38.80
CA LEU A 148 -13.38 7.51 -37.76
C LEU A 148 -13.70 6.73 -36.48
N ASP A 149 -14.37 5.58 -36.60
CA ASP A 149 -14.71 4.70 -35.48
C ASP A 149 -13.45 4.18 -34.78
N LEU A 150 -12.46 3.70 -35.55
CA LEU A 150 -11.17 3.25 -35.02
C LEU A 150 -10.40 4.39 -34.31
N ASN A 151 -10.36 5.58 -34.92
CA ASN A 151 -9.71 6.74 -34.30
C ASN A 151 -10.41 7.16 -32.99
N ASN A 152 -11.75 7.13 -32.95
CA ASN A 152 -12.54 7.36 -31.75
C ASN A 152 -12.27 6.29 -30.67
N GLU A 153 -12.11 5.02 -31.06
CA GLU A 153 -11.74 3.94 -30.15
C GLU A 153 -10.35 4.16 -29.55
N PHE A 154 -9.34 4.52 -30.35
CA PHE A 154 -8.02 4.91 -29.88
C PHE A 154 -8.06 6.11 -28.91
N HIS A 155 -8.82 7.16 -29.26
CA HIS A 155 -8.97 8.35 -28.40
C HIS A 155 -9.65 8.01 -27.06
N ASN A 156 -10.69 7.17 -27.08
CA ASN A 156 -11.35 6.72 -25.86
C ASN A 156 -10.45 5.83 -25.00
N LYS A 157 -9.69 4.91 -25.61
CA LYS A 157 -8.74 4.03 -24.93
C LYS A 157 -7.59 4.83 -24.30
N TYR A 158 -7.04 5.80 -25.02
CA TYR A 158 -6.02 6.71 -24.49
C TYR A 158 -6.57 7.56 -23.32
N LYS A 159 -7.77 8.15 -23.48
CA LYS A 159 -8.43 8.94 -22.44
C LYS A 159 -8.76 8.11 -21.19
N GLN A 160 -9.14 6.85 -21.35
CA GLN A 160 -9.31 5.93 -20.22
C GLN A 160 -7.98 5.64 -19.53
N LYS A 161 -6.92 5.28 -20.30
CA LYS A 161 -5.58 4.98 -19.76
C LYS A 161 -5.00 6.15 -18.96
N VAL A 162 -5.05 7.37 -19.52
CA VAL A 162 -4.62 8.59 -18.81
C VAL A 162 -5.45 8.82 -17.55
N LYS A 163 -6.77 8.58 -17.58
CA LYS A 163 -7.63 8.71 -16.39
C LYS A 163 -7.30 7.67 -15.31
N THR A 164 -7.05 6.41 -15.67
CA THR A 164 -6.69 5.36 -14.72
C THR A 164 -5.31 5.60 -14.12
N GLU A 165 -4.30 5.92 -14.94
CA GLU A 165 -2.95 6.24 -14.47
C GLU A 165 -2.97 7.46 -13.53
N LEU A 166 -3.68 8.53 -13.90
CA LEU A 166 -3.81 9.72 -13.05
C LEU A 166 -4.57 9.42 -11.75
N GLU A 167 -5.62 8.60 -11.78
CA GLU A 167 -6.33 8.17 -10.57
C GLU A 167 -5.44 7.31 -9.65
N GLU A 168 -4.63 6.42 -10.21
CA GLU A 168 -3.69 5.59 -9.45
C GLU A 168 -2.57 6.43 -8.83
N ASP A 169 -1.98 7.35 -9.60
CA ASP A 169 -0.90 8.22 -9.13
C ASP A 169 -1.39 9.20 -8.05
N VAL A 170 -2.60 9.75 -8.19
CA VAL A 170 -3.26 10.54 -7.15
C VAL A 170 -3.56 9.70 -5.91
N LYS A 171 -4.10 8.48 -6.03
CA LYS A 171 -4.33 7.57 -4.89
C LYS A 171 -3.01 7.23 -4.19
N LYS A 172 -1.94 6.97 -4.95
CA LYS A 172 -0.60 6.62 -4.43
C LYS A 172 0.02 7.79 -3.68
N ARG A 173 0.08 8.99 -4.28
CA ARG A 173 0.57 10.21 -3.63
C ARG A 173 -0.24 10.58 -2.39
N PHE A 174 -1.57 10.51 -2.46
CA PHE A 174 -2.44 10.78 -1.31
C PHE A 174 -2.20 9.79 -0.17
N SER A 175 -2.06 8.49 -0.47
CA SER A 175 -1.77 7.44 0.53
C SER A 175 -0.38 7.63 1.16
N GLN A 176 0.63 8.01 0.36
CA GLN A 176 1.97 8.35 0.86
C GLN A 176 1.94 9.56 1.80
N MET A 177 1.31 10.66 1.40
CA MET A 177 1.16 11.86 2.24
C MET A 177 0.37 11.58 3.52
N LEU A 178 -0.69 10.77 3.44
CA LEU A 178 -1.49 10.38 4.59
C LEU A 178 -0.65 9.55 5.58
N ASN A 179 0.08 8.56 5.08
CA ASN A 179 0.95 7.72 5.92
C ASN A 179 2.10 8.52 6.55
N GLN A 180 2.71 9.46 5.82
CA GLN A 180 3.75 10.35 6.36
C GLN A 180 3.20 11.19 7.52
N LYS A 181 2.09 11.91 7.32
CA LYS A 181 1.44 12.69 8.39
C LYS A 181 1.02 11.84 9.58
N LEU A 182 0.56 10.61 9.33
CA LEU A 182 0.12 9.70 10.39
C LEU A 182 1.31 9.16 11.21
N GLU A 183 2.47 8.90 10.59
CA GLU A 183 3.70 8.59 11.33
C GLU A 183 4.31 9.81 12.04
N GLU A 184 4.20 11.02 11.49
CA GLU A 184 4.58 12.26 12.18
C GLU A 184 3.74 12.46 13.46
N GLU A 185 2.41 12.32 13.38
CA GLU A 185 1.52 12.39 14.55
C GLU A 185 1.83 11.27 15.57
N LYS A 186 2.01 10.02 15.12
CA LYS A 186 2.46 8.92 15.99
C LYS A 186 3.81 9.20 16.65
N LYS A 187 4.73 9.88 15.95
CA LYS A 187 6.03 10.27 16.51
C LYS A 187 5.83 11.33 17.60
N LYS A 188 5.09 12.41 17.33
CA LYS A 188 4.74 13.43 18.34
C LYS A 188 4.10 12.81 19.59
N ILE A 189 3.14 11.90 19.42
CA ILE A 189 2.47 11.20 20.53
C ILE A 189 3.46 10.34 21.32
N ARG A 190 4.35 9.59 20.65
CA ARG A 190 5.42 8.82 21.32
C ARG A 190 6.38 9.74 22.09
N ASP A 191 6.84 10.82 21.47
CA ASP A 191 7.78 11.76 22.07
C ASP A 191 7.17 12.47 23.30
N MET A 192 5.89 12.86 23.23
CA MET A 192 5.14 13.39 24.38
C MET A 192 5.01 12.37 25.52
N LEU A 193 4.64 11.12 25.20
CA LEU A 193 4.46 10.06 26.19
C LEU A 193 5.79 9.67 26.86
N VAL A 194 6.89 9.63 26.09
CA VAL A 194 8.25 9.42 26.61
C VAL A 194 8.65 10.57 27.52
N ALA A 195 8.39 11.83 27.14
CA ALA A 195 8.66 12.99 27.99
C ALA A 195 7.82 12.98 29.29
N GLU A 196 6.56 12.56 29.24
CA GLU A 196 5.69 12.45 30.42
C GLU A 196 6.15 11.34 31.36
N HIS A 197 6.42 10.14 30.86
CA HIS A 197 6.98 9.05 31.66
C HIS A 197 8.36 9.38 32.23
N SER A 198 9.20 10.10 31.50
CA SER A 198 10.51 10.56 32.02
C SER A 198 10.33 11.51 33.20
N LYS A 199 9.40 12.48 33.10
CA LYS A 199 9.04 13.39 34.21
C LYS A 199 8.48 12.65 35.43
N GLN A 200 7.58 11.68 35.20
CA GLN A 200 7.03 10.84 36.28
C GLN A 200 8.13 10.04 36.98
N LEU A 201 9.02 9.41 36.21
CA LEU A 201 10.11 8.58 36.71
C LEU A 201 11.16 9.41 37.46
N ASP A 202 11.46 10.63 37.03
CA ASP A 202 12.32 11.56 37.77
C ASP A 202 11.66 12.12 39.04
N PHE A 203 10.35 12.33 39.04
CA PHE A 203 9.59 12.67 40.25
C PHE A 203 9.60 11.52 41.26
N GLU A 204 9.39 10.28 40.82
CA GLU A 204 9.48 9.08 41.67
C GLU A 204 10.91 8.88 42.22
N LYS A 205 11.95 9.03 41.38
CA LYS A 205 13.36 9.03 41.83
C LYS A 205 13.59 10.06 42.92
N LYS A 206 13.19 11.33 42.71
CA LYS A 206 13.35 12.41 43.71
C LYS A 206 12.66 12.05 45.04
N LYS A 207 11.40 11.61 44.98
CA LYS A 207 10.62 11.19 46.15
C LYS A 207 11.24 9.98 46.87
N LEU A 208 11.87 9.07 46.13
CA LEU A 208 12.56 7.91 46.71
C LEU A 208 13.89 8.32 47.36
N ILE A 209 14.69 9.17 46.70
CA ILE A 209 15.93 9.73 47.24
C ILE A 209 15.66 10.52 48.52
N GLU A 210 14.60 11.33 48.54
CA GLU A 210 14.18 12.10 49.72
C GLU A 210 13.78 11.19 50.90
N LYS A 211 13.04 10.11 50.63
CA LYS A 211 12.76 9.07 51.63
C LYS A 211 14.04 8.40 52.15
N PHE A 212 14.97 8.04 51.25
CA PHE A 212 16.25 7.44 51.64
C PHE A 212 17.06 8.38 52.53
N LYS A 213 17.24 9.65 52.13
CA LYS A 213 17.90 10.68 52.97
C LYS A 213 17.20 10.84 54.33
N GLY A 214 15.87 10.82 54.35
CA GLY A 214 15.09 10.84 55.59
C GLY A 214 15.33 9.63 56.50
N THR A 215 15.49 8.43 55.94
CA THR A 215 15.87 7.23 56.72
C THR A 215 17.34 7.24 57.13
N GLU A 216 18.23 7.76 56.30
CA GLU A 216 19.67 7.84 56.57
C GLU A 216 19.93 8.83 57.73
N ASN A 217 19.33 10.02 57.69
CA ASN A 217 19.38 10.99 58.78
C ASN A 217 18.83 10.42 60.10
N LYS A 218 17.73 9.66 60.06
CA LYS A 218 17.20 8.96 61.25
C LYS A 218 18.19 7.91 61.78
N MET A 219 18.88 7.20 60.90
CA MET A 219 19.90 6.21 61.27
C MET A 219 21.17 6.86 61.84
N TYR A 220 21.64 7.97 61.28
CA TYR A 220 22.74 8.76 61.86
C TYR A 220 22.38 9.29 63.24
N ASN A 221 21.20 9.88 63.42
CA ASN A 221 20.74 10.36 64.73
C ASN A 221 20.61 9.21 65.75
N LEU A 222 20.17 8.02 65.32
CA LEU A 222 20.09 6.84 66.18
C LEU A 222 21.49 6.26 66.53
N MET A 223 22.47 6.38 65.64
CA MET A 223 23.86 6.02 65.97
C MET A 223 24.52 7.06 66.89
N ALA A 224 24.28 8.35 66.68
CA ALA A 224 24.81 9.41 67.52
C ALA A 224 24.30 9.28 68.96
N THR A 225 22.99 9.13 69.16
CA THR A 225 22.39 8.91 70.49
C THR A 225 22.89 7.64 71.17
N LYS A 226 23.01 6.51 70.45
CA LYS A 226 23.63 5.28 71.00
C LYS A 226 25.11 5.45 71.36
N TYR A 227 25.86 6.25 70.60
CA TYR A 227 27.25 6.54 70.88
C TYR A 227 27.40 7.40 72.14
N GLU A 228 26.58 8.43 72.31
CA GLU A 228 26.52 9.24 73.53
C GLU A 228 26.12 8.40 74.76
N GLU A 229 25.15 7.51 74.62
CA GLU A 229 24.73 6.61 75.70
C GLU A 229 25.85 5.62 76.10
N LEU A 230 26.52 5.00 75.13
CA LEU A 230 27.69 4.15 75.36
C LEU A 230 28.84 4.92 76.02
N LYS A 231 29.09 6.16 75.57
CA LYS A 231 30.10 7.05 76.15
C LYS A 231 29.78 7.31 77.62
N ARG A 232 28.54 7.72 77.94
CA ARG A 232 28.09 7.96 79.32
C ARG A 232 28.23 6.71 80.20
N GLN A 233 27.80 5.54 79.72
CA GLN A 233 27.97 4.27 80.45
C GLN A 233 29.45 3.91 80.69
N SER A 234 30.35 4.30 79.80
CA SER A 234 31.80 4.10 79.99
C SER A 234 32.38 5.08 81.00
N GLU A 235 31.94 6.34 81.00
CA GLU A 235 32.34 7.38 81.95
C GLU A 235 31.84 7.04 83.37
N GLU A 236 30.59 6.61 83.53
CA GLU A 236 30.01 6.13 84.78
C GLU A 236 30.83 4.97 85.39
N LYS A 237 31.19 3.97 84.58
CA LYS A 237 32.02 2.83 85.03
C LYS A 237 33.43 3.25 85.45
N VAL A 238 34.02 4.24 84.77
CA VAL A 238 35.33 4.81 85.15
C VAL A 238 35.21 5.56 86.49
N GLN A 239 34.16 6.35 86.69
CA GLN A 239 33.90 7.02 87.97
C GLN A 239 33.67 6.03 89.11
N GLU A 240 32.91 4.95 88.89
CA GLU A 240 32.67 3.90 89.88
C GLU A 240 33.98 3.18 90.27
N MET A 241 34.83 2.86 89.29
CA MET A 241 36.16 2.28 89.55
C MET A 241 37.09 3.24 90.30
N LEU A 242 37.04 4.54 90.02
CA LEU A 242 37.81 5.56 90.74
C LEU A 242 37.32 5.68 92.20
N ALA A 243 36.01 5.73 92.43
CA ALA A 243 35.41 5.77 93.76
C ALA A 243 35.77 4.53 94.59
N LYS A 244 35.70 3.33 93.99
CA LYS A 244 36.11 2.07 94.64
C LYS A 244 37.60 2.07 95.03
N LYS A 245 38.50 2.57 94.17
CA LYS A 245 39.93 2.73 94.51
C LYS A 245 40.14 3.73 95.64
N LEU A 246 39.47 4.88 95.59
CA LEU A 246 39.56 5.93 96.61
C LEU A 246 39.08 5.44 97.99
N ARG A 247 38.09 4.54 98.01
CA ARG A 247 37.60 3.91 99.23
C ARG A 247 38.61 2.92 99.82
N ILE A 248 39.15 2.00 99.00
CA ILE A 248 40.16 1.01 99.45
C ILE A 248 41.41 1.72 99.99
N GLU A 249 41.84 2.81 99.37
CA GLU A 249 43.03 3.54 99.82
C GLU A 249 42.79 4.36 101.11
N ARG A 250 41.53 4.74 101.40
CA ARG A 250 41.14 5.29 102.71
C ARG A 250 41.09 4.21 103.78
N GLU A 251 40.45 3.07 103.50
CA GLU A 251 40.36 1.92 104.41
C GLU A 251 41.78 1.44 104.82
N ARG A 252 42.75 1.45 103.90
CA ARG A 252 44.17 1.20 104.20
C ARG A 252 44.84 2.26 105.08
N LEU A 253 44.50 3.53 104.89
CA LEU A 253 45.03 4.62 105.73
C LEU A 253 44.47 4.52 107.17
N ASP A 254 43.22 4.11 107.32
CA ASP A 254 42.56 3.89 108.60
C ASP A 254 43.11 2.63 109.33
N GLU A 255 43.44 1.54 108.61
CA GLU A 255 44.18 0.39 109.17
C GLU A 255 45.59 0.79 109.64
N ILE A 256 46.33 1.57 108.84
CA ILE A 256 47.69 2.04 109.21
C ILE A 256 47.67 3.01 110.42
N LEU A 257 46.56 3.74 110.63
CA LEU A 257 46.38 4.63 111.77
C LEU A 257 45.93 3.92 113.06
N THR A 258 45.39 2.70 112.97
CA THR A 258 44.91 1.95 114.14
C THR A 258 45.92 0.95 114.72
N GLU A 259 46.95 0.54 113.95
CA GLU A 259 47.92 -0.47 114.38
C GLU A 259 49.31 0.12 114.77
N LYS A 260 49.33 1.14 115.65
CA LYS A 260 50.61 1.75 116.08
C LYS A 260 50.66 2.30 117.52
N HIS A 261 50.51 1.44 118.53
CA HIS A 261 51.06 1.70 119.88
C HIS A 261 51.32 0.44 120.73
N SER A 262 52.59 0.01 120.85
CA SER A 262 53.24 -0.54 122.08
C SER A 262 54.70 -1.00 121.80
N LYS A 263 55.45 -1.39 122.84
CA LYS A 263 56.93 -1.36 122.96
C LYS A 263 57.46 -2.62 123.71
N GLN A 264 58.71 -3.09 123.63
CA GLN A 264 59.95 -2.81 122.84
C GLN A 264 60.95 -3.99 123.08
N LEU A 265 62.18 -3.94 122.51
CA LEU A 265 63.37 -4.82 122.78
C LEU A 265 63.33 -6.23 122.13
N SER A 266 64.42 -6.82 121.60
CA SER A 266 65.84 -6.40 121.41
C SER A 266 66.49 -7.16 120.22
N GLU A 267 67.71 -6.74 119.82
CA GLU A 267 68.52 -7.05 118.62
C GLU A 267 68.33 -8.38 117.85
N ASP A 268 68.12 -9.54 118.48
CA ASP A 268 67.98 -10.82 117.75
C ASP A 268 66.72 -10.90 116.87
N GLU A 269 65.68 -10.14 117.24
CA GLU A 269 64.52 -9.95 116.38
C GLU A 269 64.91 -9.36 115.01
N ARG A 270 65.98 -8.57 114.91
CA ARG A 270 66.32 -7.86 113.67
C ARG A 270 66.72 -8.81 112.56
N ASN A 271 67.55 -9.80 112.86
CA ASN A 271 67.99 -10.83 111.91
C ASN A 271 66.85 -11.76 111.51
N LEU A 272 65.96 -12.12 112.45
CA LEU A 272 64.79 -12.94 112.15
C LEU A 272 63.75 -12.16 111.34
N ARG A 273 63.48 -10.89 111.69
CA ARG A 273 62.62 -9.98 110.92
C ARG A 273 63.18 -9.67 109.54
N GLU A 274 64.50 -9.62 109.34
CA GLU A 274 65.11 -9.46 108.01
C GLU A 274 65.02 -10.74 107.17
N LYS A 275 65.26 -11.94 107.74
CA LYS A 275 64.99 -13.21 107.04
C LYS A 275 63.52 -13.36 106.66
N ILE A 276 62.61 -13.14 107.60
CA ILE A 276 61.16 -13.19 107.36
C ILE A 276 60.75 -12.13 106.33
N ARG A 277 61.31 -10.91 106.37
CA ARG A 277 61.08 -9.91 105.31
C ARG A 277 61.63 -10.33 103.95
N ALA A 278 62.81 -10.95 103.89
CA ALA A 278 63.41 -11.41 102.65
C ALA A 278 62.58 -12.54 102.02
N GLU A 279 62.20 -13.57 102.79
CA GLU A 279 61.29 -14.62 102.35
C GLU A 279 59.92 -14.06 101.97
N TYR A 280 59.36 -13.11 102.74
CA TYR A 280 58.09 -12.47 102.42
C TYR A 280 58.18 -11.62 101.15
N LEU A 281 59.30 -10.91 100.90
CA LEU A 281 59.53 -10.18 99.65
C LEU A 281 59.70 -11.12 98.46
N GLU A 282 60.44 -12.22 98.59
CA GLU A 282 60.54 -13.24 97.54
C GLU A 282 59.19 -13.87 97.24
N LYS A 283 58.45 -14.25 98.29
CA LYS A 283 57.11 -14.82 98.16
C LYS A 283 56.14 -13.84 97.51
N MET A 284 56.17 -12.56 97.88
CA MET A 284 55.42 -11.48 97.22
C MET A 284 55.84 -11.26 95.76
N LYS A 285 57.14 -11.31 95.44
CA LYS A 285 57.63 -11.24 94.04
C LYS A 285 57.16 -12.46 93.23
N SER A 286 57.19 -13.66 93.81
CA SER A 286 56.72 -14.89 93.17
C SER A 286 55.20 -14.83 92.89
N LEU A 287 54.40 -14.43 93.88
CA LEU A 287 52.96 -14.23 93.77
C LEU A 287 52.61 -13.15 92.75
N GLN A 288 53.37 -12.05 92.70
CA GLN A 288 53.18 -11.00 91.70
C GLN A 288 53.51 -11.49 90.29
N ASN A 289 54.56 -12.32 90.14
CA ASN A 289 54.90 -12.96 88.87
C ASN A 289 53.83 -13.98 88.42
N GLU A 290 53.28 -14.78 89.33
CA GLU A 290 52.15 -15.67 89.01
C GLU A 290 50.88 -14.90 88.66
N LYS A 291 50.55 -13.86 89.42
CA LYS A 291 49.42 -12.95 89.13
C LYS A 291 49.54 -12.32 87.75
N ASN A 292 50.76 -11.94 87.33
CA ASN A 292 51.04 -11.44 85.99
C ASN A 292 50.89 -12.54 84.92
N LYS A 293 51.33 -13.79 85.19
CA LYS A 293 51.10 -14.94 84.28
C LYS A 293 49.61 -15.23 84.11
N VAL A 294 48.84 -15.29 85.19
CA VAL A 294 47.38 -15.50 85.17
C VAL A 294 46.68 -14.39 84.39
N LYS A 295 46.97 -13.11 84.67
CA LYS A 295 46.41 -11.97 83.94
C LYS A 295 46.72 -12.00 82.44
N ASN A 296 47.92 -12.47 82.05
CA ASN A 296 48.29 -12.65 80.65
C ASN A 296 47.55 -13.83 79.99
N MET A 297 47.29 -14.92 80.73
CA MET A 297 46.45 -16.03 80.27
C MET A 297 44.99 -15.61 80.09
N GLU A 298 44.41 -14.89 81.05
CA GLU A 298 43.07 -14.31 80.95
C GLU A 298 42.94 -13.41 79.73
N SER A 299 43.89 -12.48 79.52
CA SER A 299 43.90 -11.57 78.36
C SER A 299 43.90 -12.33 77.02
N ARG A 300 44.69 -13.41 76.92
CA ARG A 300 44.69 -14.29 75.74
C ARG A 300 43.36 -15.03 75.59
N MET A 301 42.78 -15.52 76.68
CA MET A 301 41.50 -16.23 76.67
C MET A 301 40.35 -15.32 76.22
N TYR A 302 40.27 -14.08 76.74
CA TYR A 302 39.31 -13.08 76.30
C TYR A 302 39.46 -12.74 74.81
N SER A 303 40.68 -12.50 74.33
CA SER A 303 40.94 -12.25 72.90
C SER A 303 40.47 -13.41 72.00
N ILE A 304 40.73 -14.65 72.41
CA ILE A 304 40.27 -15.85 71.70
C ILE A 304 38.73 -15.93 71.69
N MET A 305 38.07 -15.70 72.84
CA MET A 305 36.60 -15.69 72.92
C MET A 305 35.98 -14.60 72.05
N GLU A 306 36.49 -13.37 72.13
CA GLU A 306 36.02 -12.23 71.34
C GLU A 306 36.17 -12.51 69.82
N SER A 307 37.29 -13.11 69.39
CA SER A 307 37.48 -13.51 67.99
C SER A 307 36.48 -14.57 67.52
N LYS A 308 36.09 -15.50 68.41
CA LYS A 308 35.08 -16.54 68.14
C LYS A 308 33.67 -15.94 68.07
N VAL A 309 33.35 -14.98 68.94
CA VAL A 309 32.08 -14.23 68.92
C VAL A 309 31.96 -13.43 67.62
N LYS A 310 32.96 -12.59 67.30
CA LYS A 310 32.99 -11.81 66.04
C LYS A 310 32.82 -12.68 64.79
N LYS A 311 33.47 -13.86 64.74
CA LYS A 311 33.30 -14.84 63.65
C LYS A 311 31.89 -15.45 63.57
N ARG A 312 31.20 -15.64 64.71
CA ARG A 312 29.80 -16.11 64.73
C ARG A 312 28.83 -15.01 64.30
N GLU A 313 29.03 -13.79 64.79
CA GLU A 313 28.21 -12.62 64.41
C GLU A 313 28.32 -12.31 62.92
N ALA A 314 29.52 -12.32 62.35
CA ALA A 314 29.73 -12.11 60.91
C ALA A 314 28.95 -13.13 60.07
N LYS A 315 29.02 -14.43 60.42
CA LYS A 315 28.26 -15.49 59.75
C LYS A 315 26.74 -15.35 59.92
N LEU A 316 26.27 -14.82 61.06
CA LEU A 316 24.85 -14.58 61.29
C LEU A 316 24.35 -13.39 60.47
N ARG A 317 25.12 -12.29 60.41
CA ARG A 317 24.85 -11.13 59.54
C ARG A 317 24.78 -11.52 58.07
N GLU A 318 25.76 -12.28 57.58
CA GLU A 318 25.80 -12.77 56.18
C GLU A 318 24.55 -13.60 55.82
N ARG A 319 24.09 -14.46 56.73
CA ARG A 319 22.86 -15.26 56.55
C ARG A 319 21.60 -14.39 56.53
N LEU A 320 21.51 -13.42 57.44
CA LEU A 320 20.38 -12.48 57.49
C LEU A 320 20.33 -11.60 56.24
N GLU A 321 21.47 -11.11 55.77
CA GLU A 321 21.59 -10.29 54.57
C GLU A 321 21.23 -11.08 53.29
N LYS A 322 21.67 -12.34 53.17
CA LYS A 322 21.24 -13.24 52.09
C LYS A 322 19.72 -13.43 52.06
N ASN A 323 19.12 -13.78 53.19
CA ASN A 323 17.67 -14.00 53.32
C ASN A 323 16.87 -12.71 53.03
N TYR A 324 17.33 -11.56 53.52
CA TYR A 324 16.71 -10.25 53.23
C TYR A 324 16.78 -9.90 51.74
N ASN A 325 17.93 -10.14 51.09
CA ASN A 325 18.11 -9.90 49.67
C ASN A 325 17.27 -10.86 48.79
N GLU A 326 17.10 -12.11 49.20
CA GLU A 326 16.18 -13.06 48.56
C GLU A 326 14.72 -12.59 48.67
N LYS A 327 14.30 -12.15 49.86
CA LYS A 327 12.96 -11.59 50.09
C LYS A 327 12.69 -10.32 49.27
N ILE A 328 13.69 -9.45 49.10
CA ILE A 328 13.59 -8.29 48.21
C ILE A 328 13.38 -8.73 46.75
N LYS A 329 14.13 -9.73 46.28
CA LYS A 329 13.97 -10.26 44.91
C LYS A 329 12.56 -10.85 44.69
N GLU A 330 12.04 -11.57 45.66
CA GLU A 330 10.68 -12.13 45.63
C GLU A 330 9.62 -11.01 45.53
N ILE A 331 9.69 -10.00 46.39
CA ILE A 331 8.78 -8.84 46.38
C ILE A 331 8.86 -8.07 45.04
N MET A 332 10.07 -7.89 44.50
CA MET A 332 10.28 -7.24 43.20
C MET A 332 9.67 -8.05 42.05
N ALA A 333 9.89 -9.38 42.03
CA ALA A 333 9.32 -10.27 41.03
C ALA A 333 7.79 -10.30 41.11
N GLU A 334 7.22 -10.32 42.32
CA GLU A 334 5.76 -10.29 42.50
C GLU A 334 5.17 -8.94 42.03
N LYS A 335 5.82 -7.82 42.37
CA LYS A 335 5.40 -6.48 41.91
C LYS A 335 5.41 -6.39 40.38
N HIS A 336 6.46 -6.86 39.72
CA HIS A 336 6.53 -6.94 38.25
C HIS A 336 5.44 -7.85 37.67
N SER A 337 5.18 -9.01 38.28
CA SER A 337 4.10 -9.92 37.84
C SER A 337 2.71 -9.27 37.94
N ARG A 338 2.44 -8.50 39.01
CA ARG A 338 1.20 -7.73 39.17
C ARG A 338 1.09 -6.60 38.13
N GLN A 339 2.15 -5.83 37.90
CA GLN A 339 2.19 -4.79 36.86
C GLN A 339 1.89 -5.36 35.47
N ILE A 340 2.57 -6.45 35.08
CA ILE A 340 2.34 -7.13 33.78
C ILE A 340 0.89 -7.63 33.65
N LYS A 341 0.26 -8.10 34.74
CA LYS A 341 -1.16 -8.50 34.73
C LYS A 341 -2.09 -7.30 34.51
N GLU A 342 -1.84 -6.17 35.17
CA GLU A 342 -2.62 -4.94 35.00
C GLU A 342 -2.47 -4.34 33.61
N GLU A 343 -1.25 -4.27 33.08
CA GLU A 343 -0.97 -3.81 31.71
C GLU A 343 -1.67 -4.71 30.68
N LYS A 344 -1.58 -6.03 30.82
CA LYS A 344 -2.32 -6.98 29.96
C LYS A 344 -3.83 -6.80 30.07
N LYS A 345 -4.37 -6.43 31.23
CA LYS A 345 -5.81 -6.13 31.40
C LYS A 345 -6.18 -4.83 30.66
N LYS A 346 -5.46 -3.73 30.89
CA LYS A 346 -5.65 -2.44 30.21
C LYS A 346 -5.55 -2.59 28.69
N LEU A 347 -4.57 -3.35 28.20
CA LEU A 347 -4.37 -3.60 26.78
C LEU A 347 -5.55 -4.36 26.16
N ARG A 348 -6.08 -5.40 26.83
CA ARG A 348 -7.29 -6.12 26.39
C ARG A 348 -8.53 -5.22 26.35
N GLU A 349 -8.65 -4.32 27.32
CA GLU A 349 -9.77 -3.39 27.43
C GLU A 349 -9.72 -2.31 26.34
N ASN A 350 -8.52 -1.78 26.05
CA ASN A 350 -8.27 -0.89 24.91
C ASN A 350 -8.60 -1.56 23.56
N PHE A 351 -8.13 -2.79 23.32
CA PHE A 351 -8.47 -3.54 22.11
C PHE A 351 -9.98 -3.77 21.97
N ARG A 352 -10.69 -4.05 23.07
CA ARG A 352 -12.15 -4.20 23.07
C ARG A 352 -12.86 -2.89 22.70
N LEU A 353 -12.40 -1.76 23.22
CA LEU A 353 -12.94 -0.44 22.89
C LEU A 353 -12.65 -0.03 21.44
N GLU A 354 -11.43 -0.26 20.96
CA GLU A 354 -11.05 0.00 19.56
C GLU A 354 -11.89 -0.84 18.60
N TYR A 355 -12.07 -2.14 18.88
CA TYR A 355 -12.91 -3.02 18.08
C TYR A 355 -14.38 -2.56 18.08
N ALA A 356 -14.94 -2.22 19.24
CA ALA A 356 -16.31 -1.72 19.35
C ALA A 356 -16.53 -0.41 18.57
N ASN A 357 -15.56 0.52 18.61
CA ASN A 357 -15.59 1.76 17.84
C ASN A 357 -15.49 1.49 16.33
N LYS A 358 -14.64 0.53 15.91
CA LYS A 358 -14.52 0.12 14.51
C LYS A 358 -15.80 -0.50 13.97
N VAL A 359 -16.46 -1.36 14.77
CA VAL A 359 -17.79 -1.92 14.43
C VAL A 359 -18.83 -0.82 14.27
N LYS A 360 -18.94 0.12 15.22
CA LYS A 360 -19.84 1.29 15.09
C LYS A 360 -19.57 2.12 13.84
N GLY A 361 -18.30 2.35 13.49
CA GLY A 361 -17.90 3.06 12.28
C GLY A 361 -18.34 2.35 11.00
N LEU A 362 -18.14 1.03 10.92
CA LEU A 362 -18.60 0.20 9.80
C LEU A 362 -20.13 0.18 9.68
N GLU A 363 -20.84 0.16 10.81
CA GLU A 363 -22.30 0.15 10.84
C GLU A 363 -22.90 1.50 10.39
N ALA A 364 -22.28 2.61 10.78
CA ALA A 364 -22.60 3.94 10.25
C ALA A 364 -22.35 4.04 8.73
N GLN A 365 -21.25 3.47 8.22
CA GLN A 365 -20.98 3.39 6.78
C GLN A 365 -22.03 2.55 6.04
N LYS A 366 -22.38 1.37 6.57
CA LYS A 366 -23.43 0.48 6.02
C LYS A 366 -24.78 1.20 5.93
N ASN A 367 -25.17 1.95 6.96
CA ASN A 367 -26.40 2.74 6.95
C ASN A 367 -26.35 3.89 5.92
N LYS A 368 -25.19 4.51 5.72
CA LYS A 368 -24.98 5.54 4.67
C LYS A 368 -25.09 4.93 3.26
N ILE A 369 -24.52 3.74 3.03
CA ILE A 369 -24.64 3.00 1.77
C ILE A 369 -26.12 2.69 1.49
N LYS A 370 -26.85 2.12 2.46
CA LYS A 370 -28.29 1.82 2.33
C LYS A 370 -29.14 3.06 2.01
N SER A 371 -28.77 4.22 2.54
CA SER A 371 -29.41 5.50 2.18
C SER A 371 -29.14 5.91 0.71
N MET A 372 -27.93 5.67 0.21
CA MET A 372 -27.57 5.94 -1.19
C MET A 372 -28.24 4.96 -2.16
N GLU A 373 -28.34 3.67 -1.81
CA GLU A 373 -29.07 2.64 -2.57
C GLU A 373 -30.56 3.03 -2.75
N ASN A 374 -31.23 3.44 -1.67
CA ASN A 374 -32.61 3.92 -1.75
C ASN A 374 -32.75 5.18 -2.63
N LYS A 375 -31.77 6.09 -2.61
CA LYS A 375 -31.76 7.27 -3.50
C LYS A 375 -31.55 6.89 -4.96
N LEU A 376 -30.67 5.94 -5.24
CA LEU A 376 -30.45 5.38 -6.58
C LEU A 376 -31.72 4.75 -7.12
N LYS A 377 -32.37 3.87 -6.35
CA LYS A 377 -33.63 3.22 -6.72
C LYS A 377 -34.74 4.23 -7.04
N ASN A 378 -34.88 5.28 -6.22
CA ASN A 378 -35.82 6.38 -6.49
C ASN A 378 -35.45 7.22 -7.74
N MET A 379 -34.18 7.30 -8.12
CA MET A 379 -33.76 7.94 -9.37
C MET A 379 -34.00 7.05 -10.58
N GLU A 380 -33.76 5.74 -10.48
CA GLU A 380 -34.08 4.75 -11.51
C GLU A 380 -35.58 4.75 -11.83
N GLU A 381 -36.44 4.70 -10.80
CA GLU A 381 -37.90 4.74 -10.96
C GLU A 381 -38.37 6.04 -11.63
N LYS A 382 -37.82 7.19 -11.23
CA LYS A 382 -38.07 8.48 -11.92
C LYS A 382 -37.60 8.47 -13.37
N MET A 383 -36.43 7.88 -13.65
CA MET A 383 -35.89 7.79 -15.01
C MET A 383 -36.74 6.89 -15.90
N TYR A 384 -37.18 5.73 -15.39
CA TYR A 384 -38.13 4.85 -16.07
C TYR A 384 -39.45 5.55 -16.39
N ASN A 385 -40.01 6.31 -15.44
CA ASN A 385 -41.22 7.09 -15.67
C ASN A 385 -41.02 8.17 -16.75
N VAL A 386 -39.89 8.90 -16.75
CA VAL A 386 -39.57 9.88 -17.80
C VAL A 386 -39.38 9.21 -19.17
N LEU A 387 -38.74 8.04 -19.23
CA LEU A 387 -38.59 7.26 -20.45
C LEU A 387 -39.93 6.74 -20.99
N ALA A 388 -40.82 6.26 -20.12
CA ALA A 388 -42.16 5.81 -20.49
C ALA A 388 -43.02 6.96 -21.05
N VAL A 389 -42.99 8.14 -20.42
CA VAL A 389 -43.66 9.35 -20.93
C VAL A 389 -43.11 9.73 -22.31
N LYS A 390 -41.79 9.82 -22.47
CA LYS A 390 -41.16 10.14 -23.77
C LYS A 390 -41.46 9.10 -24.85
N TYR A 391 -41.48 7.82 -24.51
CA TYR A 391 -41.86 6.75 -25.44
C TYR A 391 -43.31 6.93 -25.92
N ASN A 392 -44.24 7.21 -25.00
CA ASN A 392 -45.64 7.45 -25.34
C ASN A 392 -45.83 8.73 -26.19
N GLU A 393 -45.09 9.81 -25.92
CA GLU A 393 -45.08 11.02 -26.76
C GLU A 393 -44.55 10.74 -28.17
N ILE A 394 -43.44 10.00 -28.30
CA ILE A 394 -42.85 9.63 -29.59
C ILE A 394 -43.83 8.76 -30.37
N LYS A 395 -44.44 7.76 -29.72
CA LYS A 395 -45.45 6.89 -30.30
C LYS A 395 -46.64 7.70 -30.82
N LYS A 396 -47.21 8.60 -30.00
CA LYS A 396 -48.33 9.47 -30.41
C LYS A 396 -47.96 10.35 -31.60
N LYS A 397 -46.79 11.01 -31.56
CA LYS A 397 -46.29 11.84 -32.69
C LYS A 397 -46.04 11.03 -33.96
N SER A 398 -45.65 9.76 -33.85
CA SER A 398 -45.48 8.88 -35.01
C SER A 398 -46.83 8.44 -35.60
N GLU A 399 -47.81 8.10 -34.76
CA GLU A 399 -49.18 7.77 -35.18
C GLU A 399 -49.87 8.97 -35.84
N GLU A 400 -49.71 10.18 -35.29
CA GLU A 400 -50.22 11.43 -35.88
C GLU A 400 -49.60 11.68 -37.27
N LYS A 401 -48.28 11.51 -37.43
CA LYS A 401 -47.59 11.64 -38.73
C LYS A 401 -48.01 10.56 -39.75
N VAL A 402 -48.28 9.34 -39.32
CA VAL A 402 -48.80 8.27 -40.19
C VAL A 402 -50.18 8.66 -40.70
N LYS A 403 -51.11 9.05 -39.81
CA LYS A 403 -52.46 9.50 -40.19
C LYS A 403 -52.43 10.72 -41.12
N GLU A 404 -51.55 11.69 -40.87
CA GLU A 404 -51.39 12.85 -41.75
C GLU A 404 -50.92 12.46 -43.15
N ARG A 405 -50.04 11.45 -43.26
CA ARG A 405 -49.53 10.93 -44.53
C ARG A 405 -50.56 10.05 -45.25
N GLU A 406 -51.33 9.23 -44.53
CA GLU A 406 -52.47 8.46 -45.05
C GLU A 406 -53.54 9.40 -45.63
N ASN A 407 -53.89 10.47 -44.92
CA ASN A 407 -54.85 11.47 -45.41
C ASN A 407 -54.35 12.18 -46.68
N LYS A 408 -53.06 12.53 -46.76
CA LYS A 408 -52.46 13.11 -47.98
C LYS A 408 -52.52 12.14 -49.16
N LEU A 409 -52.11 10.89 -48.95
CA LEU A 409 -52.21 9.81 -49.94
C LEU A 409 -53.66 9.60 -50.41
N LYS A 410 -54.62 9.62 -49.50
CA LYS A 410 -56.04 9.47 -49.84
C LYS A 410 -56.54 10.61 -50.73
N VAL A 411 -56.19 11.86 -50.42
CA VAL A 411 -56.53 13.03 -51.26
C VAL A 411 -55.82 12.98 -52.63
N GLU A 412 -54.57 12.51 -52.69
CA GLU A 412 -53.85 12.31 -53.95
C GLU A 412 -54.49 11.20 -54.81
N PHE A 413 -54.90 10.08 -54.20
CA PHE A 413 -55.63 9.02 -54.88
C PHE A 413 -57.02 9.47 -55.36
N GLU A 414 -57.79 10.18 -54.53
CA GLU A 414 -59.10 10.72 -54.93
C GLU A 414 -58.96 11.71 -56.10
N LYS A 415 -57.96 12.61 -56.08
CA LYS A 415 -57.67 13.48 -57.22
C LYS A 415 -57.31 12.69 -58.48
N SER A 416 -56.37 11.74 -58.38
CA SER A 416 -55.94 10.92 -59.53
C SER A 416 -57.08 10.07 -60.09
N TYR A 417 -57.95 9.54 -59.23
CA TYR A 417 -59.13 8.79 -59.63
C TYR A 417 -60.15 9.68 -60.34
N ASN A 418 -60.47 10.85 -59.77
CA ASN A 418 -61.40 11.81 -60.37
C ASN A 418 -60.90 12.35 -61.71
N GLU A 419 -59.59 12.58 -61.86
CA GLU A 419 -58.99 12.97 -63.15
C GLU A 419 -59.11 11.86 -64.21
N LYS A 420 -58.90 10.59 -63.83
CA LYS A 420 -59.10 9.44 -64.73
C LYS A 420 -60.56 9.29 -65.12
N LEU A 421 -61.47 9.34 -64.15
CA LEU A 421 -62.90 9.26 -64.35
C LEU A 421 -63.40 10.37 -65.28
N LYS A 422 -62.92 11.60 -65.09
CA LYS A 422 -63.24 12.73 -65.97
C LYS A 422 -62.74 12.50 -67.40
N LYS A 423 -61.49 12.06 -67.59
CA LYS A 423 -60.94 11.73 -68.92
C LYS A 423 -61.73 10.62 -69.61
N GLU A 424 -62.24 9.64 -68.86
CA GLU A 424 -63.04 8.53 -69.38
C GLU A 424 -64.48 8.98 -69.74
N LEU A 425 -65.08 9.88 -68.96
CA LEU A 425 -66.34 10.54 -69.30
C LEU A 425 -66.18 11.42 -70.56
N ASP A 426 -65.20 12.32 -70.58
CA ASP A 426 -64.89 13.18 -71.74
C ASP A 426 -64.64 12.34 -73.03
N ALA A 427 -64.10 11.13 -72.90
CA ALA A 427 -63.91 10.20 -74.01
C ALA A 427 -65.22 9.52 -74.46
N LYS A 428 -66.08 9.10 -73.52
CA LYS A 428 -67.40 8.56 -73.82
C LYS A 428 -68.33 9.60 -74.44
N ASP A 429 -68.30 10.84 -73.96
CA ASP A 429 -69.09 11.94 -74.52
C ASP A 429 -68.64 12.26 -75.96
N LYS A 430 -67.34 12.27 -76.24
CA LYS A 430 -66.82 12.36 -77.62
C LYS A 430 -67.25 11.19 -78.50
N MET A 431 -67.29 9.96 -77.98
CA MET A 431 -67.82 8.80 -78.72
C MET A 431 -69.32 8.93 -79.00
N LEU A 432 -70.12 9.40 -78.04
CA LEU A 432 -71.55 9.64 -78.20
C LEU A 432 -71.82 10.74 -79.23
N GLU A 433 -71.10 11.85 -79.15
CA GLU A 433 -71.22 12.98 -80.08
C GLU A 433 -70.79 12.60 -81.51
N ASN A 434 -69.77 11.76 -81.67
CA ASN A 434 -69.39 11.20 -82.97
C ASN A 434 -70.47 10.26 -83.52
N LYS A 435 -70.98 9.33 -82.70
CA LYS A 435 -72.09 8.44 -83.08
C LYS A 435 -73.35 9.22 -83.45
N LYS A 436 -73.66 10.31 -82.73
CA LYS A 436 -74.77 11.21 -83.05
C LYS A 436 -74.59 11.86 -84.42
N LYS A 437 -73.38 12.35 -84.73
CA LYS A 437 -73.06 12.91 -86.06
C LYS A 437 -73.11 11.86 -87.18
N GLU A 438 -72.74 10.61 -86.91
CA GLU A 438 -72.92 9.49 -87.85
C GLU A 438 -74.40 9.19 -88.07
N LEU A 439 -75.22 9.14 -87.01
CA LEU A 439 -76.67 8.98 -87.09
C LEU A 439 -77.34 10.14 -87.84
N GLU A 440 -76.96 11.39 -87.57
CA GLU A 440 -77.47 12.56 -88.31
C GLU A 440 -77.08 12.52 -89.80
N ARG A 441 -75.88 12.04 -90.15
CA ARG A 441 -75.48 11.81 -91.54
C ARG A 441 -76.34 10.71 -92.19
N HIS A 442 -76.52 9.58 -91.51
CA HIS A 442 -77.37 8.48 -91.99
C HIS A 442 -78.82 8.93 -92.21
N ILE A 443 -79.40 9.64 -91.24
CA ILE A 443 -80.75 10.21 -91.35
C ILE A 443 -80.84 11.17 -92.54
N ARG A 444 -79.84 12.05 -92.74
CA ARG A 444 -79.76 12.96 -93.90
C ARG A 444 -79.55 12.25 -95.24
N GLN A 445 -78.89 11.09 -95.29
CA GLN A 445 -78.79 10.27 -96.50
C GLN A 445 -80.13 9.58 -96.78
N ASN A 446 -80.67 8.84 -95.82
CA ASN A 446 -81.96 8.16 -95.97
C ASN A 446 -83.11 9.14 -96.31
N THR A 447 -83.14 10.34 -95.72
CA THR A 447 -84.15 11.36 -96.10
C THR A 447 -83.96 11.92 -97.50
N LYS A 448 -82.73 11.99 -98.02
CA LYS A 448 -82.49 12.31 -99.44
C LYS A 448 -82.91 11.17 -100.37
N GLU A 449 -82.83 9.91 -99.92
CA GLU A 449 -83.26 8.73 -100.68
C GLU A 449 -84.80 8.51 -100.64
N ILE A 450 -85.51 9.18 -99.73
CA ILE A 450 -86.98 9.04 -99.55
C ILE A 450 -87.75 10.27 -100.08
N PHE A 451 -87.15 11.46 -100.10
CA PHE A 451 -87.81 12.72 -100.48
C PHE A 451 -87.14 13.49 -101.64
N GLY A 452 -86.21 12.86 -102.35
CA GLY A 452 -85.61 13.33 -103.60
C GLY A 452 -85.84 12.32 -104.72
#